data_AF-A0A2V7VZ35-F1
#
_entry.id   AF-A0A2V7VZ35-F1
#
_cell.length_a   1.000
_cell.length_b   1.000
_cell.length_c   1.000
_cell.angle_alpha   90.00
_cell.angle_beta   90.00
_cell.angle_gamma   90.00
#
_symmetry.space_group_name_H-M   'P 1'
#
loop_
_entity.id
_entity.type
_entity.pdbx_description
1 polymer ?
#
loop_
_entity_poly.entity_id
_entity_poly.type
_entity_poly.pdbx_seq_one_letter_code
_entity_poly.pdbx_strand_id
1 'polypeptide(L)'
;MRAFGSFIAVSLLIPCCLAQAADRPVVTRPAAGQKVGADGDTGCPKSERACFRIEAEGRVPKGTHAFFAVEPELWAPRLHIQPRIHSIGDDGSVNGSIYLGNEVDGVGEFFRIYLLACKTDNPFDGRKIVLRVPATCEASSPVRVYRVR
;
A
#
# COMPACT_ATOMS: atom_id res chain seq x y z
N MET A 1 -30.53 -58.56 -31.45
CA MET A 1 -29.19 -58.23 -30.94
C MET A 1 -29.12 -56.72 -30.77
N ARG A 2 -28.78 -56.25 -29.56
CA ARG A 2 -28.79 -54.83 -29.16
C ARG A 2 -27.48 -54.17 -29.61
N ALA A 3 -27.55 -53.01 -30.25
CA ALA A 3 -26.42 -52.10 -30.40
C ALA A 3 -26.68 -50.86 -29.54
N PHE A 4 -25.96 -50.80 -28.41
CA PHE A 4 -25.57 -49.58 -27.70
C PHE A 4 -24.82 -48.66 -28.68
N GLY A 5 -24.84 -47.33 -28.65
CA GLY A 5 -25.17 -46.37 -27.62
C GLY A 5 -24.26 -45.15 -27.89
N SER A 6 -24.83 -43.95 -27.81
CA SER A 6 -24.19 -42.68 -27.46
C SER A 6 -22.89 -42.25 -28.17
N PHE A 7 -23.01 -41.33 -29.13
CA PHE A 7 -21.99 -40.29 -29.33
C PHE A 7 -22.41 -39.04 -28.56
N ILE A 8 -21.74 -38.79 -27.44
CA ILE A 8 -21.88 -37.59 -26.62
C ILE A 8 -21.13 -36.46 -27.34
N ALA A 9 -21.86 -35.42 -27.75
CA ALA A 9 -21.28 -34.17 -28.20
C ALA A 9 -20.67 -33.44 -27.00
N VAL A 10 -19.34 -33.31 -26.97
CA VAL A 10 -18.65 -32.50 -25.95
C VAL A 10 -18.61 -31.05 -26.43
N SER A 11 -19.64 -30.29 -26.08
CA SER A 11 -19.61 -28.82 -26.16
C SER A 11 -18.78 -28.27 -25.01
N LEU A 12 -17.48 -28.11 -25.24
CA LEU A 12 -16.60 -27.33 -24.38
C LEU A 12 -16.90 -25.83 -24.59
N LEU A 13 -17.96 -25.35 -23.93
CA LEU A 13 -18.08 -23.94 -23.58
C LEU A 13 -16.99 -23.64 -22.55
N ILE A 14 -15.85 -23.12 -23.01
CA ILE A 14 -14.87 -22.49 -22.14
C ILE A 14 -15.43 -21.10 -21.84
N PRO A 15 -16.01 -20.81 -20.66
CA PRO A 15 -16.11 -19.44 -20.23
C PRO A 15 -14.67 -18.97 -20.08
N CYS A 16 -14.25 -18.08 -20.98
CA CYS A 16 -13.03 -17.33 -20.81
C CYS A 16 -13.21 -16.55 -19.51
N CYS A 17 -12.75 -17.12 -18.40
CA CYS A 17 -12.52 -16.41 -17.17
C CYS A 17 -11.50 -15.31 -17.51
N LEU A 18 -12.02 -14.17 -17.96
CA LEU A 18 -11.53 -12.88 -17.49
C LEU A 18 -11.79 -12.85 -16.00
N ALA A 19 -11.05 -13.67 -15.25
CA ALA A 19 -10.73 -13.38 -13.88
C ALA A 19 -9.93 -12.09 -13.97
N GLN A 20 -10.66 -10.97 -13.91
CA GLN A 20 -10.09 -9.69 -13.57
C GLN A 20 -9.37 -9.96 -12.26
N ALA A 21 -8.04 -10.14 -12.35
CA ALA A 21 -7.20 -10.23 -11.19
C ALA A 21 -7.60 -9.02 -10.36
N ALA A 22 -8.21 -9.25 -9.20
CA ALA A 22 -8.58 -8.15 -8.33
C ALA A 22 -7.30 -7.35 -8.12
N ASP A 23 -7.25 -6.12 -8.65
CA ASP A 23 -6.06 -5.29 -8.63
C ASP A 23 -5.69 -5.11 -7.16
N ARG A 24 -4.68 -5.85 -6.68
CA ARG A 24 -4.21 -5.72 -5.31
C ARG A 24 -3.55 -4.37 -5.16
N PRO A 25 -3.62 -3.74 -3.97
CA PRO A 25 -2.88 -2.50 -3.75
C PRO A 25 -1.38 -2.72 -4.01
N VAL A 26 -0.76 -1.76 -4.70
CA VAL A 26 0.66 -1.80 -5.04
C VAL A 26 1.29 -0.43 -4.87
N VAL A 27 2.46 -0.39 -4.25
CA VAL A 27 3.31 0.79 -4.22
C VAL A 27 4.16 0.80 -5.50
N THR A 28 4.06 1.86 -6.29
CA THR A 28 4.86 2.05 -7.51
C THR A 28 6.06 2.95 -7.26
N ARG A 29 5.97 3.86 -6.28
CA ARG A 29 7.10 4.66 -5.77
C ARG A 29 6.96 4.84 -4.26
N PRO A 30 8.06 4.82 -3.49
CA PRO A 30 9.47 4.69 -3.90
C PRO A 30 9.82 3.31 -4.47
N ALA A 31 11.02 3.17 -5.04
CA ALA A 31 11.54 1.88 -5.48
C ALA A 31 12.12 1.09 -4.29
N ALA A 32 12.12 -0.24 -4.39
CA ALA A 32 12.76 -1.08 -3.38
C ALA A 32 14.26 -0.79 -3.29
N GLY A 33 14.76 -0.61 -2.07
CA GLY A 33 16.15 -0.23 -1.78
C GLY A 33 16.48 1.23 -2.04
N GLN A 34 15.50 2.07 -2.45
CA GLN A 34 15.73 3.49 -2.65
C GLN A 34 16.24 4.13 -1.36
N LYS A 35 17.33 4.90 -1.49
CA LYS A 35 17.84 5.75 -0.43
C LYS A 35 17.01 7.03 -0.43
N VAL A 36 16.37 7.32 0.70
CA VAL A 36 15.51 8.48 0.91
C VAL A 36 16.14 9.38 1.98
N GLY A 37 15.97 10.70 1.85
CA GLY A 37 16.64 11.69 2.72
C GLY A 37 17.95 12.26 2.15
N ALA A 38 18.27 12.04 0.87
CA ALA A 38 19.40 12.70 0.21
C ALA A 38 19.12 14.18 -0.13
N ASP A 39 17.85 14.52 -0.41
CA ASP A 39 17.42 15.86 -0.83
C ASP A 39 17.07 16.81 0.34
N GLY A 40 17.07 16.31 1.58
CA GLY A 40 16.98 17.08 2.82
C GLY A 40 15.63 17.78 3.14
N ASP A 41 15.52 18.24 4.40
CA ASP A 41 14.37 18.93 5.04
C ASP A 41 14.17 20.40 4.59
N THR A 42 14.26 20.72 3.29
CA THR A 42 14.22 22.12 2.84
C THR A 42 12.86 22.83 3.00
N GLY A 43 11.87 22.21 3.65
CA GLY A 43 10.50 22.74 3.75
C GLY A 43 9.73 22.46 5.03
N CYS A 44 10.35 22.07 6.15
CA CYS A 44 9.58 21.77 7.36
C CYS A 44 9.13 23.03 8.11
N PRO A 45 7.84 23.15 8.47
CA PRO A 45 7.39 24.13 9.46
C PRO A 45 8.05 23.82 10.81
N LYS A 46 8.58 24.83 11.50
CA LYS A 46 9.24 24.71 12.82
C LYS A 46 8.39 24.01 13.89
N SER A 47 7.09 23.84 13.66
CA SER A 47 6.11 23.27 14.58
C SER A 47 5.81 21.78 14.40
N GLU A 48 6.30 21.11 13.35
CA GLU A 48 5.97 19.70 13.09
C GLU A 48 7.13 18.76 13.47
N ARG A 49 6.86 17.85 14.43
CA ARG A 49 7.81 16.90 15.02
C ARG A 49 8.14 15.68 14.14
N ALA A 50 7.77 15.68 12.86
CA ALA A 50 8.09 14.62 11.89
C ALA A 50 8.36 15.25 10.52
N CYS A 51 9.62 15.33 10.12
CA CYS A 51 10.08 16.27 9.10
C CYS A 51 10.48 15.59 7.78
N PHE A 52 10.82 14.29 7.80
CA PHE A 52 11.21 13.57 6.59
C PHE A 52 9.98 13.09 5.82
N ARG A 53 9.54 13.96 4.90
CA ARG A 53 8.48 13.68 3.95
C ARG A 53 9.06 13.15 2.64
N ILE A 54 8.51 12.04 2.15
CA ILE A 54 8.74 11.56 0.79
C ILE A 54 7.42 11.54 0.04
N GLU A 55 7.47 11.72 -1.27
CA GLU A 55 6.32 11.43 -2.11
C GLU A 55 6.26 9.93 -2.41
N ALA A 56 5.06 9.38 -2.38
CA ALA A 56 4.78 8.00 -2.69
C ALA A 56 3.62 7.90 -3.67
N GLU A 57 3.71 6.90 -4.53
CA GLU A 57 2.73 6.63 -5.56
C GLU A 57 2.36 5.15 -5.51
N GLY A 58 1.15 4.85 -5.93
CA GLY A 58 0.70 3.48 -6.05
C GLY A 58 -0.60 3.35 -6.82
N ARG A 59 -1.17 2.16 -6.77
CA ARG A 59 -2.52 1.88 -7.27
C ARG A 59 -3.29 1.07 -6.25
N VAL A 60 -4.58 1.36 -6.13
CA VAL A 60 -5.53 0.59 -5.33
C VAL A 60 -6.70 0.13 -6.19
N PRO A 61 -7.40 -0.96 -5.82
CA PRO A 61 -8.62 -1.36 -6.50
C PRO A 61 -9.69 -0.26 -6.41
N LYS A 62 -10.51 -0.15 -7.46
CA LYS A 62 -11.59 0.84 -7.55
C LYS A 62 -12.59 0.69 -6.40
N GLY A 63 -13.13 1.82 -5.93
CA GLY A 63 -14.13 1.85 -4.86
C GLY A 63 -13.58 1.58 -3.46
N THR A 64 -12.26 1.67 -3.28
CA THR A 64 -11.61 1.55 -1.96
C THR A 64 -11.11 2.89 -1.44
N HIS A 65 -10.79 2.93 -0.15
CA HIS A 65 -10.11 4.04 0.49
C HIS A 65 -8.63 3.72 0.65
N ALA A 66 -7.76 4.63 0.23
CA ALA A 66 -6.33 4.43 0.20
C ALA A 66 -5.63 5.08 1.39
N PHE A 67 -4.70 4.35 2.00
CA PHE A 67 -3.83 4.85 3.06
C PHE A 67 -2.42 4.30 2.87
N PHE A 68 -1.41 5.15 3.00
CA PHE A 68 -0.05 4.65 3.21
C PHE A 68 0.13 4.27 4.68
N ALA A 69 0.97 3.27 4.92
CA ALA A 69 1.44 2.91 6.25
C ALA A 69 2.95 2.66 6.21
N VAL A 70 3.62 3.02 7.28
CA VAL A 70 5.08 2.88 7.43
C VAL A 70 5.39 2.05 8.65
N GLU A 71 6.31 1.12 8.52
CA GLU A 71 6.83 0.34 9.63
C GLU A 71 8.37 0.51 9.69
N PRO A 72 8.91 1.11 10.77
CA PRO A 72 10.34 1.07 11.05
C PRO A 72 10.78 -0.38 11.30
N GLU A 73 11.84 -0.85 10.64
CA GLU A 73 12.28 -2.24 10.80
C GLU A 73 12.83 -2.52 12.20
N LEU A 74 13.44 -1.52 12.86
CA LEU A 74 14.02 -1.69 14.19
C LEU A 74 12.97 -1.83 15.30
N TRP A 75 11.76 -1.30 15.09
CA TRP A 75 10.69 -1.27 16.10
C TRP A 75 9.43 -2.01 15.67
N ALA A 76 9.56 -2.92 14.70
CA ALA A 76 8.47 -3.75 14.24
C ALA A 76 7.93 -4.65 15.38
N PRO A 77 6.62 -4.98 15.39
CA PRO A 77 5.60 -4.55 14.43
C PRO A 77 4.85 -3.29 14.90
N ARG A 78 5.13 -2.14 14.29
CA ARG A 78 4.45 -0.86 14.57
C ARG A 78 4.20 -0.14 13.25
N LEU A 79 2.96 -0.20 12.76
CA LEU A 79 2.52 0.47 11.54
C LEU A 79 2.04 1.87 11.88
N HIS A 80 2.76 2.87 11.41
CA HIS A 80 2.42 4.28 11.45
C HIS A 80 1.53 4.61 10.24
N ILE A 81 0.24 4.84 10.50
CA ILE A 81 -0.74 5.20 9.49
C ILE A 81 -0.50 6.64 9.06
N GLN A 82 -0.35 6.84 7.76
CA GLN A 82 -0.11 8.15 7.16
C GLN A 82 -1.45 8.90 6.99
N PRO A 83 -1.41 10.23 6.75
CA PRO A 83 -2.60 10.99 6.43
C PRO A 83 -3.41 10.35 5.29
N ARG A 84 -4.73 10.52 5.35
CA ARG A 84 -5.66 9.97 4.36
C ARG A 84 -5.35 10.53 2.96
N ILE A 85 -5.39 9.65 1.97
CA ILE A 85 -5.34 10.06 0.56
C ILE A 85 -6.76 10.49 0.15
N HIS A 86 -6.91 11.75 -0.25
CA HIS A 86 -8.23 12.34 -0.53
C HIS A 86 -8.68 12.15 -2.00
N SER A 87 -7.74 11.91 -2.92
CA SER A 87 -8.03 11.70 -4.34
C SER A 87 -7.41 10.42 -4.85
N ILE A 88 -8.24 9.59 -5.48
CA ILE A 88 -7.84 8.39 -6.20
C ILE A 88 -8.25 8.62 -7.65
N GLY A 89 -7.34 8.44 -8.60
CA GLY A 89 -7.62 8.58 -10.02
C GLY A 89 -8.63 7.54 -10.51
N ASP A 90 -9.28 7.80 -11.65
CA ASP A 90 -10.26 6.88 -12.26
C ASP A 90 -9.67 5.50 -12.60
N ASP A 91 -8.35 5.44 -12.75
CA ASP A 91 -7.58 4.23 -13.00
C ASP A 91 -7.11 3.54 -11.70
N GLY A 92 -7.44 4.09 -10.52
CA GLY A 92 -7.01 3.59 -9.22
C GLY A 92 -5.65 4.15 -8.77
N SER A 93 -5.04 5.06 -9.53
CA SER A 93 -3.78 5.70 -9.13
C SER A 93 -3.95 6.54 -7.86
N VAL A 94 -2.93 6.48 -7.00
CA VAL A 94 -2.85 7.27 -5.78
C VAL A 94 -1.50 7.95 -5.69
N ASN A 95 -1.50 9.17 -5.18
CA ASN A 95 -0.31 9.92 -4.83
C ASN A 95 -0.54 10.48 -3.42
N GLY A 96 0.48 10.42 -2.59
CA GLY A 96 0.45 11.07 -1.30
C GLY A 96 1.82 11.15 -0.68
N SER A 97 1.90 11.91 0.40
CA SER A 97 3.13 12.07 1.14
C SER A 97 3.22 11.07 2.29
N ILE A 98 4.42 10.56 2.53
CA ILE A 98 4.75 9.65 3.62
C ILE A 98 5.76 10.32 4.55
N TYR A 99 5.54 10.20 5.85
CA TYR A 99 6.41 10.71 6.89
C TYR A 99 7.18 9.56 7.55
N LEU A 100 8.51 9.61 7.48
CA LEU A 100 9.43 8.60 8.02
C LEU A 100 10.01 8.98 9.40
N GLY A 101 9.27 9.79 10.17
CA GLY A 101 9.69 10.27 11.49
C GLY A 101 10.57 11.53 11.46
N ASN A 102 11.34 11.74 12.53
CA ASN A 102 12.27 12.87 12.71
C ASN A 102 13.72 12.39 12.84
N GLU A 103 14.70 13.31 12.97
CA GLU A 103 16.13 12.99 13.15
C GLU A 103 16.44 12.07 14.33
N VAL A 104 15.59 12.01 15.36
CA VAL A 104 15.77 11.13 16.52
C VAL A 104 15.16 9.74 16.26
N ASP A 105 14.08 9.67 15.48
CA ASP A 105 13.20 8.52 15.38
C ASP A 105 13.30 7.74 14.05
N GLY A 106 14.44 7.74 13.35
CA GLY A 106 14.51 7.03 12.07
C GLY A 106 15.75 7.14 11.20
N VAL A 107 16.82 7.76 11.67
CA VAL A 107 18.03 7.97 10.86
C VAL A 107 18.83 6.69 10.76
N GLY A 108 19.27 6.35 9.54
CA GLY A 108 20.16 5.21 9.31
C GLY A 108 19.48 3.85 9.43
N GLU A 109 18.15 3.81 9.33
CA GLU A 109 17.39 2.56 9.36
C GLU A 109 16.56 2.31 8.10
N PHE A 110 16.04 1.09 8.01
CA PHE A 110 15.13 0.69 6.94
C PHE A 110 13.69 0.86 7.38
N PHE A 111 12.86 1.29 6.44
CA PHE A 111 11.42 1.38 6.59
C PHE A 111 10.74 0.49 5.57
N ARG A 112 9.62 -0.11 5.97
CA ARG A 112 8.69 -0.79 5.07
C ARG A 112 7.50 0.12 4.83
N ILE A 113 7.22 0.38 3.57
CA ILE A 113 6.09 1.17 3.12
C ILE A 113 5.04 0.23 2.54
N TYR A 114 3.82 0.36 3.05
CA TYR A 114 2.65 -0.38 2.59
C TYR A 114 1.65 0.61 1.99
N LEU A 115 0.94 0.17 0.95
CA LEU A 115 -0.30 0.80 0.51
C LEU A 115 -1.46 -0.08 0.95
N LEU A 116 -2.41 0.53 1.65
CA LEU A 116 -3.59 -0.13 2.18
C LEU A 116 -4.81 0.28 1.37
N ALA A 117 -5.61 -0.69 0.95
CA ALA A 117 -6.91 -0.50 0.32
C ALA A 117 -8.00 -0.98 1.27
N CYS A 118 -8.81 -0.05 1.78
CA CYS A 118 -9.79 -0.30 2.83
C CYS A 118 -11.23 -0.11 2.34
N LYS A 119 -12.15 -0.89 2.90
CA LYS A 119 -13.59 -0.82 2.58
C LYS A 119 -14.31 0.38 3.20
N THR A 120 -13.70 1.01 4.20
CA THR A 120 -14.23 2.17 4.94
C THR A 120 -13.17 3.26 4.99
N ASP A 121 -13.59 4.50 5.18
CA ASP A 121 -12.74 5.67 5.22
C ASP A 121 -12.18 6.02 6.61
N ASN A 122 -12.61 5.29 7.64
CA ASN A 122 -12.02 5.32 8.99
C ASN A 122 -11.75 3.92 9.55
N PRO A 123 -10.91 3.09 8.89
CA PRO A 123 -10.69 1.70 9.29
C PRO A 123 -9.83 1.55 10.55
N PHE A 124 -9.27 2.65 11.07
CA PHE A 124 -8.34 2.66 12.21
C PHE A 124 -8.90 3.36 13.45
N ASP A 125 -10.14 3.84 13.43
CA ASP A 125 -10.79 4.54 14.54
C ASP A 125 -9.97 5.73 15.08
N GLY A 126 -9.35 6.49 14.18
CA GLY A 126 -8.47 7.61 14.54
C GLY A 126 -7.09 7.24 15.11
N ARG A 127 -6.75 5.95 15.22
CA ARG A 127 -5.42 5.51 15.66
C ARG A 127 -4.36 5.82 14.59
N LYS A 128 -3.28 6.47 15.01
CA LYS A 128 -2.11 6.75 14.15
C LYS A 128 -1.09 5.61 14.11
N ILE A 129 -1.11 4.73 15.10
CA ILE A 129 -0.23 3.56 15.19
C ILE A 129 -1.10 2.33 15.41
N VAL A 130 -0.89 1.29 14.60
CA VAL A 130 -1.54 -0.02 14.73
C VAL A 130 -0.50 -1.12 14.71
N LEU A 131 -0.77 -2.24 15.39
CA LEU A 131 0.14 -3.39 15.43
C LEU A 131 -0.12 -4.38 14.28
N ARG A 132 -1.30 -4.31 13.65
CA ARG A 132 -1.74 -5.16 12.55
C ARG A 132 -2.69 -4.39 11.65
N VAL A 133 -2.67 -4.72 10.36
CA VAL A 133 -3.64 -4.21 9.38
C VAL A 133 -5.03 -4.79 9.69
N PRO A 134 -6.09 -3.97 9.80
CA PRO A 134 -7.45 -4.45 10.01
C PRO A 134 -7.91 -5.39 8.90
N ALA A 135 -8.75 -6.37 9.21
CA ALA A 135 -9.31 -7.30 8.22
C ALA A 135 -10.21 -6.63 7.16
N THR A 136 -10.63 -5.39 7.41
CA THR A 136 -11.37 -4.54 6.48
C THR A 136 -10.48 -3.86 5.43
N CYS A 137 -9.17 -4.06 5.51
CA CYS A 137 -8.17 -3.54 4.59
C CYS A 137 -7.35 -4.68 3.98
N GLU A 138 -6.97 -4.50 2.71
CA GLU A 138 -5.94 -5.28 2.05
C GLU A 138 -4.64 -4.47 2.00
N ALA A 139 -3.50 -5.11 2.22
CA ALA A 139 -2.20 -4.47 2.19
C ALA A 139 -1.38 -4.91 0.97
N SER A 140 -0.63 -3.98 0.40
CA SER A 140 0.36 -4.29 -0.64
C SER A 140 1.49 -5.14 -0.07
N SER A 141 2.30 -5.73 -0.97
CA SER A 141 3.65 -6.13 -0.58
C SER A 141 4.44 -4.88 -0.12
N PRO A 142 5.25 -4.97 0.94
CA PRO A 142 6.00 -3.82 1.41
C PRO A 142 7.10 -3.44 0.43
N VAL A 143 7.27 -2.13 0.21
CA VAL A 143 8.49 -1.58 -0.39
C VAL A 143 9.43 -1.17 0.72
N ARG A 144 10.65 -1.69 0.67
CA ARG A 144 11.68 -1.40 1.65
C ARG A 144 12.52 -0.21 1.17
N VAL A 145 12.70 0.81 2.01
CA VAL A 145 13.55 1.98 1.72
C VAL A 145 14.54 2.20 2.84
N TYR A 146 15.68 2.83 2.54
CA TYR A 146 16.69 3.18 3.54
C TYR A 146 16.72 4.69 3.75
N ARG A 147 16.54 5.12 4.99
CA ARG A 147 16.64 6.54 5.35
C ARG A 147 18.09 6.88 5.67
N VAL A 148 18.71 7.71 4.83
CA VAL A 148 20.15 8.03 4.96
C VAL A 148 20.46 9.07 6.04
N ARG A 149 19.52 9.98 6.33
CA ARG A 149 19.60 11.10 7.26
C ARG A 149 18.23 11.40 7.82
#